data_AF-A0A2T7N9V1-F1
#
_entry.id   AF-A0A2T7N9V1-F1
#
_cell.length_a   1.000
_cell.length_b   1.000
_cell.length_c   1.000
_cell.angle_alpha   90.00
_cell.angle_beta   90.00
_cell.angle_gamma   90.00
#
_symmetry.space_group_name_H-M   'P 1'
#
loop_
_entity.id
_entity.type
_entity.pdbx_description
1 polymer ?
#
loop_
_entity_poly.entity_id
_entity_poly.type
_entity_poly.pdbx_seq_one_letter_code
_entity_poly.pdbx_strand_id
1 'polypeptide(L)'
;MKIVVDTNVLVAALINPHGSLAGVLNCVLSSRVYPCFDARIIDQYERVLQRPRFGFRSDDIRALLDFFVRVGFFVTPEPVFLELPDQSDLPFVEVSRATNSPIVTGNAKHFPADFVTVLSPAALLEIVHRRV
;
A
#
# COMPACT_ATOMS: atom_id res chain seq x y z
N MET A 1 -12.26 3.11 5.51
CA MET A 1 -12.21 3.01 4.03
C MET A 1 -11.13 1.99 3.66
N LYS A 2 -11.37 1.10 2.69
CA LYS A 2 -10.38 0.13 2.22
C LYS A 2 -9.44 0.76 1.18
N ILE A 3 -8.17 0.41 1.20
CA ILE A 3 -7.14 0.90 0.27
C ILE A 3 -6.11 -0.20 -0.03
N VAL A 4 -5.46 -0.14 -1.18
CA VAL A 4 -4.24 -0.91 -1.45
C VAL A 4 -3.05 0.04 -1.32
N VAL A 5 -2.05 -0.32 -0.52
CA VAL A 5 -0.90 0.57 -0.25
C VAL A 5 0.27 0.15 -1.14
N ASP A 6 0.82 1.07 -1.93
CA ASP A 6 2.07 0.79 -2.65
C ASP A 6 3.24 0.72 -1.65
N THR A 7 4.19 -0.16 -1.93
CA THR A 7 5.43 -0.33 -1.16
C THR A 7 6.21 0.99 -1.03
N ASN A 8 6.21 1.84 -2.05
CA ASN A 8 6.91 3.13 -1.99
C ASN A 8 6.39 4.04 -0.85
N VAL A 9 5.10 3.93 -0.50
CA VAL A 9 4.48 4.68 0.59
C VAL A 9 5.04 4.22 1.92
N LEU A 10 5.15 2.91 2.13
CA LEU A 10 5.72 2.36 3.36
C LEU A 10 7.19 2.74 3.52
N VAL A 11 7.99 2.56 2.47
CA VAL A 11 9.42 2.93 2.49
C VAL A 11 9.59 4.40 2.83
N ALA A 12 8.88 5.28 2.12
CA ALA A 12 9.03 6.72 2.32
C ALA A 12 8.51 7.18 3.70
N ALA A 13 7.39 6.62 4.17
CA ALA A 13 6.83 6.92 5.48
C ALA A 13 7.77 6.52 6.63
N LEU A 14 8.49 5.40 6.49
CA LEU A 14 9.44 4.93 7.49
C LEU A 14 10.77 5.71 7.46
N ILE A 15 11.20 6.21 6.29
CA ILE A 15 12.39 7.09 6.19
C ILE A 15 12.09 8.49 6.71
N ASN A 16 10.93 9.04 6.36
CA ASN A 16 10.52 10.39 6.74
C ASN A 16 9.11 10.34 7.36
N PRO A 17 8.98 10.52 8.68
CA PRO A 17 7.69 10.46 9.38
C PRO A 17 6.81 11.70 9.16
N HIS A 18 7.19 12.60 8.25
CA HIS A 18 6.44 13.79 7.89
C HIS A 18 5.89 13.72 6.46
N GLY A 19 4.89 14.56 6.18
CA GLY A 19 4.28 14.68 4.86
C GLY A 19 3.21 13.63 4.57
N SER A 20 2.75 13.62 3.32
CA SER A 20 1.54 12.90 2.94
C SER A 20 1.72 11.37 2.94
N LEU A 21 2.91 10.86 2.59
CA LEU A 21 3.23 9.43 2.60
C LEU A 21 3.17 8.87 4.03
N ALA A 22 3.82 9.53 5.00
CA ALA A 22 3.70 9.19 6.41
C ALA A 22 2.26 9.33 6.93
N GLY A 23 1.54 10.35 6.45
CA GLY A 23 0.12 10.52 6.75
C GLY A 23 -0.75 9.31 6.36
N VAL A 24 -0.48 8.68 5.22
CA VAL A 24 -1.19 7.45 4.80
C VAL A 24 -0.94 6.33 5.80
N LEU A 25 0.33 6.09 6.17
CA LEU A 25 0.67 5.07 7.17
C LEU A 25 0.01 5.37 8.52
N ASN A 26 0.02 6.62 8.97
CA ASN A 26 -0.66 7.04 10.19
C ASN A 26 -2.17 6.78 10.15
N CYS A 27 -2.82 6.95 8.99
CA CYS A 27 -4.23 6.61 8.82
C CYS A 27 -4.50 5.10 8.93
N VAL A 28 -3.55 4.26 8.47
CA VAL A 28 -3.62 2.80 8.65
C VAL A 28 -3.43 2.44 10.13
N LEU A 29 -2.39 2.99 10.78
CA LEU A 29 -2.10 2.73 12.20
C LEU A 29 -3.23 3.17 13.14
N SER A 30 -3.92 4.27 12.80
CA SER A 30 -5.09 4.78 13.54
C SER A 30 -6.43 4.19 13.09
N SER A 31 -6.42 3.16 12.23
CA SER A 31 -7.63 2.48 11.73
C SER A 31 -8.65 3.40 11.02
N ARG A 32 -8.21 4.55 10.49
CA ARG A 32 -9.04 5.43 9.65
C ARG A 32 -9.23 4.85 8.25
N VAL A 33 -8.23 4.12 7.78
CA VAL A 33 -8.25 3.32 6.56
C VAL A 33 -7.74 1.91 6.85
N TYR A 34 -8.10 0.96 6.00
CA TYR A 34 -7.78 -0.46 6.18
C TYR A 34 -7.05 -0.98 4.95
N PRO A 35 -5.83 -1.53 5.08
CA PRO A 35 -5.06 -2.03 3.95
C PRO A 35 -5.65 -3.34 3.43
N CYS A 36 -5.77 -3.47 2.12
CA CYS A 36 -6.10 -4.68 1.40
C CYS A 36 -4.82 -5.24 0.78
N PHE A 37 -4.61 -6.54 0.92
CA PHE A 37 -3.41 -7.22 0.41
C PHE A 37 -3.68 -8.70 0.17
N ASP A 38 -2.79 -9.34 -0.57
CA ASP A 38 -2.63 -10.79 -0.60
C ASP A 38 -1.23 -11.17 -0.08
N ALA A 39 -0.87 -12.44 -0.17
CA ALA A 39 0.43 -12.92 0.29
C ALA A 39 1.61 -12.32 -0.51
N ARG A 40 1.43 -12.04 -1.81
CA ARG A 40 2.49 -11.51 -2.68
C ARG A 40 2.85 -10.07 -2.31
N ILE A 41 1.86 -9.26 -1.95
CA ILE A 41 2.08 -7.89 -1.47
C ILE A 41 2.84 -7.88 -0.14
N ILE A 42 2.48 -8.75 0.82
CA ILE A 42 3.19 -8.84 2.10
C ILE A 42 4.65 -9.27 1.90
N ASP A 43 4.89 -10.29 1.07
CA ASP A 43 6.26 -10.73 0.70
C ASP A 43 7.06 -9.58 0.04
N GLN A 44 6.43 -8.82 -0.86
CA GLN A 44 7.06 -7.66 -1.47
C GLN A 44 7.43 -6.59 -0.44
N TYR A 45 6.53 -6.28 0.51
CA TYR A 45 6.84 -5.34 1.58
C TYR A 45 8.04 -5.81 2.39
N GLU A 46 8.04 -7.06 2.84
CA GLU A 46 9.15 -7.62 3.61
C GLU A 46 10.47 -7.52 2.85
N ARG A 47 10.49 -8.05 1.62
CA ARG A 47 11.68 -8.05 0.75
C ARG A 47 12.22 -6.65 0.49
N VAL A 48 11.35 -5.66 0.29
CA VAL A 48 11.77 -4.28 0.00
C VAL A 48 12.25 -3.59 1.27
N LEU A 49 11.53 -3.71 2.38
CA LEU A 49 11.88 -3.07 3.65
C LEU A 49 13.18 -3.63 4.23
N GLN A 50 13.49 -4.91 4.00
CA GLN A 50 14.73 -5.55 4.44
C GLN A 50 15.98 -5.14 3.62
N ARG A 51 15.85 -4.34 2.55
CA ARG A 51 17.01 -3.93 1.75
C ARG A 51 18.00 -3.12 2.63
N PRO A 52 19.30 -3.50 2.68
CA PRO A 52 20.28 -2.88 3.58
C PRO A 52 20.37 -1.35 3.49
N ARG A 53 20.15 -0.79 2.30
CA ARG A 53 20.17 0.66 2.05
C ARG A 53 19.19 1.47 2.90
N PHE A 54 18.14 0.85 3.45
CA PHE A 54 17.16 1.52 4.30
C PHE A 54 17.51 1.45 5.79
N GLY A 55 18.30 0.45 6.22
CA GLY A 55 18.76 0.34 7.60
C GLY A 55 17.68 0.03 8.65
N PHE A 56 16.48 -0.41 8.24
CA PHE A 56 15.41 -0.78 9.16
C PHE A 56 15.75 -2.07 9.92
N ARG A 57 15.36 -2.15 11.20
CA ARG A 57 15.55 -3.34 12.02
C ARG A 57 14.56 -4.41 11.60
N SER A 58 15.00 -5.67 11.48
CA SER A 58 14.14 -6.79 11.09
C SER A 58 12.98 -7.06 12.08
N ASP A 59 13.15 -6.74 13.36
CA ASP A 59 12.07 -6.84 14.36
C ASP A 59 10.96 -5.81 14.09
N ASP A 60 11.34 -4.57 13.73
CA ASP A 60 10.38 -3.48 13.45
C ASP A 60 9.60 -3.75 12.16
N ILE A 61 10.28 -4.29 11.13
CA ILE A 61 9.63 -4.72 9.88
C ILE A 61 8.59 -5.80 10.18
N ARG A 62 8.97 -6.85 10.93
CA ARG A 62 8.05 -7.93 11.29
C ARG A 62 6.86 -7.41 12.12
N ALA A 63 7.11 -6.56 13.11
CA ALA A 63 6.04 -5.98 13.92
C ALA A 63 5.05 -5.16 13.08
N LEU A 64 5.53 -4.39 12.11
CA LEU A 64 4.70 -3.63 11.18
C LEU A 64 3.88 -4.54 10.27
N LEU A 65 4.49 -5.56 9.67
CA LEU A 65 3.78 -6.49 8.77
C LEU A 65 2.75 -7.33 9.53
N ASP A 66 3.08 -7.80 10.73
CA ASP A 66 2.12 -8.47 11.60
C ASP A 66 0.94 -7.57 11.95
N PHE A 67 1.18 -6.26 12.15
CA PHE A 67 0.11 -5.29 12.34
C PHE A 67 -0.78 -5.21 11.09
N PHE A 68 -0.21 -5.07 9.90
CA PHE A 68 -0.97 -5.06 8.63
C PHE A 68 -1.82 -6.31 8.48
N VAL A 69 -1.25 -7.49 8.73
CA VAL A 69 -1.95 -8.78 8.68
C VAL A 69 -3.11 -8.83 9.67
N ARG A 70 -2.94 -8.30 10.89
CA ARG A 70 -4.00 -8.27 11.91
C ARG A 70 -5.14 -7.31 11.61
N VAL A 71 -4.86 -6.13 11.06
CA VAL A 71 -5.88 -5.07 10.90
C VAL A 71 -6.48 -4.96 9.50
N GLY A 72 -5.79 -5.49 8.49
CA GLY A 72 -6.19 -5.35 7.11
C GLY A 72 -7.06 -6.50 6.59
N PHE A 73 -7.32 -6.43 5.29
CA PHE A 73 -8.16 -7.39 4.57
C PHE A 73 -7.28 -8.23 3.65
N PHE A 74 -7.00 -9.46 4.07
CA PHE A 74 -6.38 -10.47 3.22
C PHE A 74 -7.38 -10.94 2.16
N VAL A 75 -6.95 -10.99 0.91
CA VAL A 75 -7.77 -11.47 -0.21
C VAL A 75 -6.99 -12.41 -1.13
N THR A 76 -7.72 -13.23 -1.88
CA THR A 76 -7.18 -14.09 -2.94
C THR A 76 -7.78 -13.62 -4.27
N PRO A 77 -7.15 -12.65 -4.95
CA PRO A 77 -7.72 -12.09 -6.18
C PRO A 77 -7.52 -13.05 -7.35
N GLU A 78 -8.44 -12.99 -8.32
CA GLU A 78 -8.23 -13.64 -9.62
C GLU A 78 -7.11 -12.94 -10.39
N PRO A 79 -6.22 -13.70 -11.07
CA PRO A 79 -5.17 -13.11 -11.90
C PRO A 79 -5.73 -12.22 -13.02
N VAL A 80 -5.02 -11.15 -13.35
CA VAL A 80 -5.34 -10.30 -14.51
C VAL A 80 -4.25 -10.38 -15.56
N PHE A 81 -4.65 -10.49 -16.82
CA PHE A 81 -3.74 -10.45 -17.96
C PHE A 81 -3.60 -9.00 -18.42
N LEU A 82 -2.63 -8.31 -17.84
CA LEU A 82 -2.34 -6.90 -18.09
C LEU A 82 -0.84 -6.69 -18.21
N GLU A 83 -0.42 -5.99 -19.27
CA GLU A 83 0.97 -5.56 -19.41
C GLU A 83 1.19 -4.27 -18.61
N LEU A 84 2.11 -4.32 -17.66
CA LEU A 84 2.52 -3.18 -16.85
C LEU A 84 3.97 -2.82 -17.14
N PRO A 85 4.40 -1.55 -16.89
CA PRO A 85 5.81 -1.19 -16.97
C PRO A 85 6.70 -2.06 -16.05
N ASP A 86 6.15 -2.45 -14.88
CA ASP A 86 6.76 -3.41 -13.96
C ASP A 86 5.73 -4.50 -13.63
N GLN A 87 6.01 -5.74 -14.03
CA GLN A 87 5.08 -6.85 -13.80
C GLN A 87 4.92 -7.18 -12.31
N SER A 88 5.83 -6.73 -11.44
CA SER A 88 5.70 -6.87 -9.99
C SER A 88 4.63 -5.96 -9.38
N ASP A 89 4.07 -5.02 -10.15
CA ASP A 89 2.95 -4.19 -9.73
C ASP A 89 1.57 -4.87 -9.93
N LEU A 90 1.52 -6.00 -10.65
CA LEU A 90 0.27 -6.76 -10.90
C LEU A 90 -0.51 -7.11 -9.62
N PRO A 91 0.11 -7.63 -8.53
CA PRO A 91 -0.62 -8.01 -7.33
C PRO A 91 -1.42 -6.84 -6.74
N PHE A 92 -0.90 -5.61 -6.79
CA PHE A 92 -1.63 -4.43 -6.31
C PHE A 92 -2.86 -4.13 -7.16
N VAL A 93 -2.75 -4.28 -8.49
CA VAL A 93 -3.87 -4.12 -9.43
C VAL A 93 -4.94 -5.17 -9.17
N GLU A 94 -4.55 -6.43 -9.02
CA GLU A 94 -5.45 -7.57 -8.77
C GLU A 94 -6.20 -7.40 -7.45
N VAL A 95 -5.50 -7.05 -6.37
CA VAL A 95 -6.11 -6.78 -5.06
C VAL A 95 -7.03 -5.55 -5.11
N SER A 96 -6.62 -4.48 -5.79
CA SER A 96 -7.43 -3.28 -5.95
C SER A 96 -8.76 -3.60 -6.63
N ARG A 97 -8.72 -4.39 -7.71
CA ARG A 97 -9.89 -4.86 -8.45
C ARG A 97 -10.79 -5.72 -7.57
N ALA A 98 -10.24 -6.74 -6.93
CA ALA A 98 -11.00 -7.67 -6.10
C ALA A 98 -11.70 -7.00 -4.91
N THR A 99 -11.12 -5.91 -4.40
CA THR A 99 -11.64 -5.19 -3.23
C THR A 99 -12.38 -3.91 -3.55
N ASN A 100 -12.44 -3.53 -4.84
CA ASN A 100 -12.92 -2.21 -5.31
C ASN A 100 -12.33 -1.05 -4.49
N SER A 101 -11.02 -1.12 -4.22
CA SER A 101 -10.30 -0.17 -3.37
C SER A 101 -9.23 0.56 -4.17
N PRO A 102 -9.01 1.86 -3.92
CA PRO A 102 -7.98 2.59 -4.64
C PRO A 102 -6.57 2.13 -4.26
N ILE A 103 -5.65 2.12 -5.23
CA ILE A 103 -4.21 2.02 -4.99
C ILE A 103 -3.71 3.39 -4.56
N VAL A 104 -3.03 3.46 -3.43
CA VAL A 104 -2.43 4.69 -2.90
C VAL A 104 -0.93 4.65 -3.13
N THR A 105 -0.41 5.56 -3.94
CA THR A 105 0.99 5.55 -4.39
C THR A 105 1.53 6.96 -4.65
N GLY A 106 2.84 7.14 -4.43
CA GLY A 106 3.57 8.31 -4.93
C GLY A 106 3.93 8.25 -6.43
N ASN A 107 3.70 7.12 -7.11
CA ASN A 107 4.14 6.82 -8.48
C ASN A 107 2.96 6.41 -9.38
N ALA A 108 1.96 7.28 -9.51
CA ALA A 108 0.71 6.95 -10.24
C ALA A 108 0.91 6.39 -11.66
N LYS A 109 1.99 6.81 -12.35
CA LYS A 109 2.35 6.33 -13.70
C LYS A 109 2.65 4.82 -13.80
N HIS A 110 2.85 4.13 -12.68
CA HIS A 110 3.06 2.67 -12.67
C HIS A 110 1.76 1.89 -12.83
N PHE A 111 0.61 2.53 -12.55
CA PHE A 111 -0.68 1.87 -12.52
C PHE A 111 -1.59 2.35 -13.65
N PRO A 112 -2.38 1.46 -14.27
CA PRO A 112 -3.30 1.79 -15.34
C PRO A 112 -4.56 2.43 -14.79
N ALA A 113 -4.63 3.76 -14.84
CA ALA A 113 -5.72 4.55 -14.26
C ALA A 113 -7.09 4.33 -14.93
N ASP A 114 -7.10 3.75 -16.13
CA ASP A 114 -8.29 3.29 -16.86
C ASP A 114 -8.81 1.94 -16.35
N PHE A 115 -7.99 1.17 -15.63
CA PHE A 115 -8.34 -0.15 -15.11
C PHE A 115 -8.59 -0.18 -13.60
N VAL A 116 -7.88 0.65 -12.83
CA VAL A 116 -8.02 0.77 -11.37
C VAL A 116 -8.03 2.22 -10.93
N THR A 117 -8.69 2.49 -9.79
CA THR A 117 -8.61 3.82 -9.16
C THR A 117 -7.25 3.99 -8.49
N VAL A 118 -6.55 5.07 -8.84
CA VAL A 118 -5.26 5.44 -8.24
C VAL A 118 -5.41 6.77 -7.51
N LEU A 119 -4.96 6.82 -6.25
CA LEU A 119 -4.96 8.03 -5.44
C LEU A 119 -3.53 8.42 -5.07
N SER A 120 -3.26 9.72 -5.10
CA SER A 120 -2.08 10.26 -4.43
C SER A 120 -2.27 10.20 -2.90
N PRO A 121 -1.18 10.15 -2.12
CA PRO A 121 -1.25 10.22 -0.66
C PRO A 121 -2.01 11.47 -0.16
N ALA A 122 -1.78 12.62 -0.80
CA ALA A 122 -2.47 13.87 -0.46
C ALA A 122 -3.98 13.77 -0.71
N ALA A 123 -4.39 13.22 -1.85
CA ALA A 123 -5.81 13.03 -2.19
C ALA A 123 -6.49 12.08 -1.19
N LEU A 124 -5.84 10.98 -0.79
CA LEU A 124 -6.39 10.12 0.27
C LEU A 124 -6.60 10.91 1.55
N LEU A 125 -5.59 11.67 1.99
CA LEU A 125 -5.70 12.42 3.25
C LEU A 125 -6.84 13.43 3.20
N GLU A 126 -7.03 14.16 2.10
CA GLU A 126 -8.18 15.06 1.96
C GLU A 126 -9.51 14.33 2.10
N ILE A 127 -9.67 13.15 1.48
CA ILE A 127 -10.88 12.33 1.58
C ILE A 127 -11.13 11.90 3.04
N VAL A 128 -10.11 11.45 3.75
CA VAL A 128 -10.26 10.95 5.12
C VAL A 128 -10.52 12.10 6.11
N HIS A 129 -9.93 13.29 5.91
CA HIS A 129 -10.18 14.45 6.78
C HIS A 129 -11.57 15.06 6.60
N ARG A 130 -12.16 15.02 5.41
CA ARG A 130 -13.54 15.51 5.18
C ARG A 130 -14.63 14.62 5.77
N ARG A 131 -14.28 13.39 6.20
CA ARG A 131 -15.21 12.40 6.76
C ARG A 131 -15.23 12.38 8.29
N VAL A 132 -14.44 13.23 8.93
CA VAL A 132 -14.44 13.48 10.38
C VAL A 132 -15.21 14.76 10.63
#